data_AF-A0A7Y3M7I3-F1
#
_entry.id   AF-A0A7Y3M7I3-F1
#
_cell.length_a   1.000
_cell.length_b   1.000
_cell.length_c   1.000
_cell.angle_alpha   90.00
_cell.angle_beta   90.00
_cell.angle_gamma   90.00
#
_symmetry.space_group_name_H-M   'P 1'
#
loop_
_entity.id
_entity.type
_entity.pdbx_description
1 polymer ?
#
loop_
_entity_poly.entity_id
_entity_poly.type
_entity_poly.pdbx_seq_one_letter_code
_entity_poly.pdbx_strand_id
1 'polypeptide(L)'
;SRLSPGEGEALLRWVEGGGSALLAGWIGSPEQPTDLMRELLSVDRIDVLGRDESYFVAAARRGTLNVGLAPGLRSGLPAADASPAIATRDAELVWSNWNLRPVRELAGASRRLERGSGRLAWIAVDARRAHQAEGRDKLVRLFENALRWANWDVGGELHAWPRGAPFAGLIAMDTEDQFANARAVATAAAEEPFPMTYLVVADIAKRNPSVMEQLIRSGEIGSHADVHDGFKDEDLATQRQRLGRARDITQGLGAGDVLGFRPPYESYDANTLRALATEGYGYQLGDLELDRAVPRMVTVDGATAPLVQVPRPVEDDYDLFERRSIADPAALREAMLAEVDRSERMGGLHYFSLHTQYFDRPERIDALRALARELRTRGAWLSTGSELAAWWRGRDQIHVGVERAGPQRVRVRVTNRGASPLDGLAVRIYTNVPTMRVQVSGTQVVQELLARWRGRAPEVRMRAGAEHADLILPTIGAGESQNFDLDYEVQERGT
;
A
#
# COMPACT_ATOMS: atom_id res chain seq x y z
N SER A 1 -3.70 -26.72 13.57
CA SER A 1 -4.79 -27.66 13.85
C SER A 1 -4.29 -29.10 13.84
N ARG A 2 -4.20 -29.74 15.01
CA ARG A 2 -3.87 -31.18 15.07
C ARG A 2 -5.13 -31.97 14.76
N LEU A 3 -5.15 -32.65 13.62
CA LEU A 3 -6.26 -33.48 13.16
C LEU A 3 -5.69 -34.84 12.77
N SER A 4 -6.29 -35.91 13.27
CA SER A 4 -6.09 -37.25 12.72
C SER A 4 -6.66 -37.33 11.30
N PRO A 5 -6.24 -38.31 10.47
CA PRO A 5 -6.83 -38.51 9.14
C PRO A 5 -8.36 -38.60 9.15
N GLY A 6 -8.94 -39.33 10.11
CA GLY A 6 -10.40 -39.46 10.24
C GLY A 6 -11.12 -38.16 10.63
N GLU A 7 -10.50 -37.32 11.47
CA GLU A 7 -11.02 -35.97 11.78
C GLU A 7 -10.91 -35.04 10.56
N GLY A 8 -9.85 -35.19 9.77
CA GLY A 8 -9.68 -34.50 8.49
C GLY A 8 -10.78 -34.81 7.49
N GLU A 9 -11.09 -36.09 7.30
CA GLU A 9 -12.21 -36.53 6.45
C GLU A 9 -13.57 -36.06 6.99
N ALA A 10 -13.77 -36.09 8.30
CA ALA A 10 -14.99 -35.58 8.92
C ALA A 10 -15.15 -34.08 8.70
N LEU A 11 -14.06 -33.31 8.80
CA LEU A 11 -14.03 -31.89 8.48
C LEU A 11 -14.34 -31.63 7.01
N LEU A 12 -13.77 -32.42 6.09
CA LEU A 12 -14.08 -32.34 4.66
C LEU A 12 -15.57 -32.54 4.41
N ARG A 13 -16.16 -33.62 4.95
CA ARG A 13 -17.61 -33.89 4.84
C ARG A 13 -18.46 -32.76 5.44
N TRP A 14 -18.03 -32.20 6.58
CA TRP A 14 -18.70 -31.06 7.20
C TRP A 14 -18.73 -29.84 6.29
N VAL A 15 -17.58 -29.47 5.70
CA VAL A 15 -17.48 -28.33 4.78
C VAL A 15 -18.25 -28.59 3.50
N GLU A 16 -18.14 -29.77 2.91
CA GLU A 16 -18.88 -30.14 1.70
C GLU A 16 -20.41 -30.10 1.90
N GLY A 17 -20.87 -30.44 3.11
CA GLY A 17 -22.27 -30.36 3.54
C GLY A 17 -22.79 -28.95 3.86
N GLY A 18 -21.98 -27.90 3.68
CA GLY A 18 -22.37 -26.50 3.91
C GLY A 18 -21.80 -25.88 5.18
N GLY A 19 -21.02 -26.63 5.93
CA GLY A 19 -20.32 -26.14 7.11
C GLY A 19 -19.17 -25.18 6.78
N SER A 20 -18.82 -24.34 7.74
CA SER A 20 -17.69 -23.43 7.62
C SER A 20 -16.58 -23.77 8.61
N ALA A 21 -15.33 -23.57 8.20
CA ALA A 21 -14.15 -23.87 9.02
C ALA A 21 -13.05 -22.81 8.87
N LEU A 22 -12.40 -22.50 9.99
CA LEU A 22 -11.18 -21.71 10.05
C LEU A 22 -10.07 -22.56 10.65
N LEU A 23 -9.00 -22.74 9.89
CA LEU A 23 -7.81 -23.50 10.29
C LEU A 23 -6.61 -22.57 10.44
N ALA A 24 -5.69 -22.93 11.33
CA ALA A 24 -4.50 -22.14 11.62
C ALA A 24 -3.26 -23.01 11.80
N GLY A 25 -2.13 -22.57 11.27
CA GLY A 25 -0.86 -23.29 11.33
C GLY A 25 -0.87 -24.59 10.51
N TRP A 26 -0.09 -25.57 10.97
CA TRP A 26 -0.08 -26.93 10.41
C TRP A 26 -1.45 -27.61 10.50
N ILE A 27 -1.83 -28.40 9.50
CA ILE A 27 -3.08 -29.20 9.52
C ILE A 27 -2.74 -30.68 9.39
N GLY A 28 -3.00 -31.46 10.43
CA GLY A 28 -2.74 -32.90 10.43
C GLY A 28 -1.99 -33.39 11.65
N SER A 29 -1.51 -34.64 11.58
CA SER A 29 -0.69 -35.24 12.64
C SER A 29 0.78 -34.82 12.50
N PRO A 30 1.58 -34.90 13.58
CA PRO A 30 3.02 -34.61 13.51
C PRO A 30 3.79 -35.46 12.49
N GLU A 31 3.31 -36.67 12.20
CA GLU A 31 3.94 -37.63 11.29
C GLU A 31 3.68 -37.33 9.81
N GLN A 32 2.53 -36.73 9.48
CA GLN A 32 2.13 -36.40 8.09
C GLN A 32 1.39 -35.05 8.00
N PRO A 33 2.01 -33.92 8.39
CA PRO A 33 1.31 -32.63 8.48
C PRO A 33 1.03 -31.99 7.11
N THR A 34 1.54 -32.55 6.01
CA THR A 34 1.41 -31.97 4.67
C THR A 34 0.33 -32.61 3.81
N ASP A 35 0.03 -33.91 3.98
CA ASP A 35 -0.87 -34.62 3.07
C ASP A 35 -2.32 -34.17 3.25
N LEU A 36 -2.81 -34.21 4.49
CA LEU A 36 -4.13 -33.70 4.83
C LEU A 36 -4.25 -32.21 4.50
N MET A 37 -3.17 -31.45 4.68
CA MET A 37 -3.15 -30.03 4.35
C MET A 37 -3.25 -29.77 2.83
N ARG A 38 -2.55 -30.55 2.00
CA ARG A 38 -2.67 -30.49 0.53
C ARG A 38 -4.09 -30.77 0.07
N GLU A 39 -4.69 -31.82 0.64
CA GLU A 39 -6.06 -32.22 0.35
C GLU A 39 -7.06 -31.13 0.75
N LEU A 40 -7.08 -30.73 2.04
CA LEU A 40 -8.02 -29.72 2.55
C LEU A 40 -7.91 -28.39 1.81
N LEU A 41 -6.68 -27.94 1.55
CA LEU A 41 -6.42 -26.65 0.92
C LEU A 41 -6.43 -26.70 -0.61
N SER A 42 -6.57 -27.86 -1.25
CA SER A 42 -6.47 -28.03 -2.72
C SER A 42 -5.19 -27.39 -3.29
N VAL A 43 -4.04 -27.69 -2.68
CA VAL A 43 -2.71 -27.21 -3.12
C VAL A 43 -1.82 -28.38 -3.49
N ASP A 44 -1.01 -28.21 -4.53
CA ASP A 44 -0.11 -29.25 -4.99
C ASP A 44 1.08 -29.46 -4.04
N ARG A 45 1.53 -28.37 -3.40
CA ARG A 45 2.76 -28.35 -2.59
C ARG A 45 2.60 -27.50 -1.32
N ILE A 46 3.06 -28.08 -0.21
CA ILE A 46 3.31 -27.39 1.05
C ILE A 46 4.82 -27.34 1.26
N ASP A 47 5.35 -26.14 1.44
CA ASP A 47 6.73 -25.90 1.77
C ASP A 47 6.90 -25.76 3.29
N VAL A 48 7.98 -26.30 3.82
CA VAL A 48 8.38 -26.10 5.22
C VAL A 48 9.39 -24.95 5.27
N LEU A 49 9.01 -23.88 5.96
CA LEU A 49 9.87 -22.73 6.21
C LEU A 49 10.58 -22.89 7.54
N GLY A 50 11.88 -22.67 7.52
CA GLY A 50 12.68 -22.69 8.73
C GLY A 50 12.49 -21.42 9.58
N ARG A 51 13.27 -21.36 10.65
CA ARG A 51 13.30 -20.24 11.58
C ARG A 51 13.57 -18.90 10.88
N ASP A 52 14.53 -18.87 9.95
CA ASP A 52 14.96 -17.64 9.29
C ASP A 52 14.02 -17.15 8.18
N GLU A 53 13.04 -17.95 7.81
CA GLU A 53 12.09 -17.68 6.73
C GLU A 53 10.68 -17.39 7.23
N SER A 54 10.41 -17.52 8.54
CA SER A 54 9.05 -17.46 9.09
C SER A 54 8.86 -16.44 10.21
N TYR A 55 9.67 -15.39 10.21
CA TYR A 55 9.60 -14.28 11.16
C TYR A 55 8.49 -13.27 10.85
N PHE A 56 8.12 -13.11 9.58
CA PHE A 56 7.15 -12.10 9.19
C PHE A 56 6.08 -12.64 8.26
N VAL A 57 4.85 -12.21 8.54
CA VAL A 57 3.72 -12.35 7.61
C VAL A 57 3.30 -10.95 7.16
N ALA A 58 3.10 -10.76 5.86
CA ALA A 58 2.73 -9.48 5.28
C ALA A 58 1.45 -9.60 4.43
N ALA A 59 0.64 -8.54 4.43
CA ALA A 59 -0.49 -8.39 3.52
C ALA A 59 0.02 -8.19 2.08
N ALA A 60 -0.15 -9.20 1.24
CA ALA A 60 0.20 -9.17 -0.17
C ALA A 60 -1.03 -8.79 -1.00
N ARG A 61 -1.63 -9.74 -1.72
CA ARG A 61 -2.80 -9.47 -2.56
C ARG A 61 -3.96 -8.93 -1.72
N ARG A 62 -4.55 -7.81 -2.14
CA ARG A 62 -5.77 -7.29 -1.48
C ARG A 62 -6.91 -8.30 -1.58
N GLY A 63 -7.61 -8.53 -0.47
CA GLY A 63 -8.68 -9.51 -0.39
C GLY A 63 -9.38 -9.49 0.97
N THR A 64 -10.37 -10.37 1.14
CA THR A 64 -11.24 -10.36 2.32
C THR A 64 -10.47 -10.55 3.63
N LEU A 65 -9.41 -11.36 3.64
CA LEU A 65 -8.65 -11.67 4.85
C LEU A 65 -7.89 -10.46 5.39
N ASN A 66 -7.41 -9.56 4.54
CA ASN A 66 -6.61 -8.40 4.95
C ASN A 66 -7.36 -7.06 4.93
N VAL A 67 -8.69 -7.09 4.91
CA VAL A 67 -9.56 -5.90 5.02
C VAL A 67 -9.24 -5.10 6.27
N GLY A 68 -8.98 -3.80 6.08
CA GLY A 68 -8.66 -2.87 7.16
C GLY A 68 -7.21 -2.91 7.62
N LEU A 69 -6.36 -3.76 7.02
CA LEU A 69 -4.91 -3.67 7.13
C LEU A 69 -4.35 -2.83 6.00
N ALA A 70 -3.36 -1.99 6.32
CA ALA A 70 -2.63 -1.23 5.31
C ALA A 70 -1.98 -2.17 4.26
N PRO A 71 -1.90 -1.76 2.99
CA PRO A 71 -1.13 -2.48 1.97
C PRO A 71 0.30 -2.79 2.43
N GLY A 72 0.76 -4.02 2.22
CA GLY A 72 2.09 -4.47 2.64
C GLY A 72 2.28 -4.57 4.15
N LEU A 73 1.26 -4.33 4.99
CA LEU A 73 1.44 -4.32 6.44
C LEU A 73 1.97 -5.67 6.93
N ARG A 74 3.11 -5.60 7.61
CA ARG A 74 3.83 -6.73 8.18
C ARG A 74 3.55 -6.88 9.66
N SER A 75 3.55 -8.12 10.13
CA SER A 75 3.53 -8.47 11.56
C SER A 75 4.75 -9.33 11.89
N GLY A 76 5.48 -8.93 12.94
CA GLY A 76 6.58 -9.70 13.52
C GLY A 76 6.06 -10.85 14.38
N LEU A 77 6.63 -12.03 14.19
CA LEU A 77 6.22 -13.26 14.86
C LEU A 77 7.38 -13.82 15.69
N PRO A 78 7.10 -14.46 16.83
CA PRO A 78 8.09 -15.27 17.52
C PRO A 78 8.66 -16.34 16.58
N ALA A 79 9.94 -16.66 16.78
CA ALA A 79 10.64 -17.71 16.05
C ALA A 79 9.88 -19.05 16.11
N ALA A 80 9.90 -19.79 15.00
CA ALA A 80 9.40 -21.16 14.94
C ALA A 80 10.32 -22.01 14.08
N ASP A 81 10.59 -23.25 14.50
CA ASP A 81 11.51 -24.14 13.78
C ASP A 81 10.91 -24.65 12.45
N ALA A 82 9.58 -24.67 12.35
CA ALA A 82 8.87 -25.09 11.15
C ALA A 82 7.53 -24.35 11.01
N SER A 83 7.38 -23.62 9.91
CA SER A 83 6.11 -22.98 9.54
C SER A 83 5.64 -23.46 8.16
N PRO A 84 4.34 -23.69 7.96
CA PRO A 84 3.84 -24.10 6.65
C PRO A 84 3.72 -22.90 5.69
N ALA A 85 4.08 -23.11 4.44
CA ALA A 85 3.77 -22.21 3.34
C ALA A 85 3.11 -22.99 2.20
N ILE A 86 2.18 -22.35 1.49
CA ILE A 86 1.59 -22.91 0.28
C ILE A 86 2.29 -22.33 -0.95
N ALA A 87 2.55 -23.17 -1.95
CA ALA A 87 3.21 -22.75 -3.17
C ALA A 87 2.24 -22.01 -4.11
N THR A 88 1.95 -20.74 -3.84
CA THR A 88 1.10 -19.88 -4.67
C THR A 88 1.54 -18.42 -4.66
N ARG A 89 1.22 -17.70 -5.73
CA ARG A 89 1.39 -16.24 -5.85
C ARG A 89 0.12 -15.46 -5.46
N ASP A 90 -1.02 -16.15 -5.29
CA ASP A 90 -2.34 -15.53 -5.15
C ASP A 90 -2.83 -15.42 -3.70
N ALA A 91 -1.96 -15.74 -2.74
CA ALA A 91 -2.28 -15.63 -1.33
C ALA A 91 -2.45 -14.16 -0.90
N GLU A 92 -3.43 -13.92 -0.02
CA GLU A 92 -3.69 -12.58 0.56
C GLU A 92 -2.65 -12.22 1.62
N LEU A 93 -2.01 -13.23 2.20
CA LEU A 93 -0.86 -13.14 3.09
C LEU A 93 0.31 -13.92 2.50
N VAL A 94 1.53 -13.41 2.67
CA VAL A 94 2.77 -14.11 2.31
C VAL A 94 3.75 -14.08 3.47
N TRP A 95 4.60 -15.10 3.55
CA TRP A 95 5.79 -15.05 4.38
C TRP A 95 6.79 -14.10 3.74
N SER A 96 7.19 -13.06 4.48
CA SER A 96 8.07 -12.01 3.97
C SER A 96 9.37 -11.91 4.76
N ASN A 97 10.38 -11.32 4.14
CA ASN A 97 11.54 -10.81 4.86
C ASN A 97 11.26 -9.40 5.41
N TRP A 98 12.30 -8.78 5.96
CA TRP A 98 12.21 -7.45 6.55
C TRP A 98 11.98 -6.32 5.53
N ASN A 99 12.16 -6.57 4.24
CA ASN A 99 11.93 -5.63 3.13
C ASN A 99 10.58 -5.82 2.43
N LEU A 100 9.62 -6.48 3.09
CA LEU A 100 8.31 -6.82 2.50
C LEU A 100 8.39 -7.70 1.23
N ARG A 101 9.56 -8.31 0.97
CA ARG A 101 9.71 -9.27 -0.13
C ARG A 101 9.32 -10.66 0.34
N PRO A 102 8.62 -11.48 -0.46
CA PRO A 102 8.41 -12.88 -0.14
C PRO A 102 9.74 -13.59 0.15
N VAL A 103 9.76 -14.48 1.16
CA VAL A 103 10.99 -15.25 1.51
C VAL A 103 11.39 -16.25 0.43
N ARG A 104 10.41 -16.67 -0.39
CA ARG A 104 10.58 -17.45 -1.61
C ARG A 104 9.59 -16.94 -2.64
N GLU A 105 9.83 -17.24 -3.91
CA GLU A 105 8.95 -16.86 -5.02
C GLU A 105 7.47 -17.27 -4.78
N LEU A 106 7.28 -18.48 -4.22
CA LEU A 106 5.99 -19.02 -3.81
C LEU A 106 6.02 -19.28 -2.30
N ALA A 107 5.47 -18.37 -1.51
CA ALA A 107 5.49 -18.45 -0.05
C ALA A 107 4.17 -17.96 0.56
N GLY A 108 3.05 -18.47 0.05
CA GLY A 108 1.72 -18.08 0.53
C GLY A 108 1.49 -18.49 1.99
N ALA A 109 0.93 -17.58 2.78
CA ALA A 109 0.65 -17.74 4.20
C ALA A 109 -0.86 -17.72 4.53
N SER A 110 -1.70 -17.78 3.51
CA SER A 110 -3.16 -17.83 3.67
C SER A 110 -3.84 -18.47 2.47
N ARG A 111 -5.00 -19.07 2.69
CA ARG A 111 -5.91 -19.48 1.62
C ARG A 111 -7.35 -19.41 2.09
N ARG A 112 -8.25 -19.15 1.15
CA ARG A 112 -9.69 -19.32 1.33
C ARG A 112 -10.23 -20.06 0.11
N LEU A 113 -11.14 -20.99 0.32
CA LEU A 113 -11.76 -21.76 -0.75
C LEU A 113 -13.16 -22.23 -0.37
N GLU A 114 -14.03 -22.31 -1.36
CA GLU A 114 -15.30 -22.98 -1.24
C GLU A 114 -15.13 -24.47 -1.58
N ARG A 115 -15.80 -25.35 -0.83
CA ARG A 115 -15.89 -26.78 -1.13
C ARG A 115 -17.33 -27.23 -0.91
N GLY A 116 -17.95 -27.78 -1.96
CA GLY A 116 -19.40 -28.03 -1.96
C GLY A 116 -20.17 -26.73 -1.71
N SER A 117 -21.04 -26.73 -0.70
CA SER A 117 -21.78 -25.54 -0.26
C SER A 117 -21.13 -24.79 0.91
N GLY A 118 -20.01 -25.25 1.46
CA GLY A 118 -19.34 -24.65 2.61
C GLY A 118 -18.06 -23.90 2.29
N ARG A 119 -17.41 -23.38 3.35
CA ARG A 119 -16.25 -22.49 3.26
C ARG A 119 -15.12 -22.89 4.20
N LEU A 120 -13.90 -22.90 3.66
CA LEU A 120 -12.70 -23.12 4.45
C LEU A 120 -11.73 -21.94 4.29
N ALA A 121 -11.33 -21.36 5.41
CA ALA A 121 -10.24 -20.39 5.48
C ALA A 121 -9.07 -20.96 6.27
N TRP A 122 -7.86 -20.63 5.84
CA TRP A 122 -6.62 -21.05 6.47
C TRP A 122 -5.63 -19.89 6.56
N ILE A 123 -5.00 -19.76 7.72
CA ILE A 123 -3.92 -18.80 7.99
C ILE A 123 -2.71 -19.60 8.51
N ALA A 124 -1.53 -19.35 7.94
CA ALA A 124 -0.32 -20.11 8.27
C ALA A 124 0.21 -19.87 9.68
N VAL A 125 -0.13 -18.73 10.28
CA VAL A 125 0.25 -18.38 11.65
C VAL A 125 -0.73 -19.03 12.63
N ASP A 126 -0.25 -19.82 13.58
CA ASP A 126 -1.10 -20.37 14.63
C ASP A 126 -1.49 -19.33 15.68
N ALA A 127 -2.61 -19.58 16.38
CA ALA A 127 -3.17 -18.64 17.35
C ALA A 127 -2.24 -18.31 18.53
N ARG A 128 -1.34 -19.22 18.93
CA ARG A 128 -0.41 -18.97 20.05
C ARG A 128 0.68 -18.01 19.62
N ARG A 129 1.28 -18.23 18.45
CA ARG A 129 2.24 -17.29 17.85
C ARG A 129 1.58 -15.94 17.58
N ALA A 130 0.34 -15.94 17.09
CA ALA A 130 -0.41 -14.70 16.86
C ALA A 130 -0.67 -13.90 18.15
N HIS A 131 -0.89 -14.57 19.28
CA HIS A 131 -1.07 -13.93 20.57
C HIS A 131 0.20 -13.22 21.08
N GLN A 132 1.37 -13.72 20.72
CA GLN A 132 2.68 -13.19 21.12
C GLN A 132 3.31 -12.29 20.05
N ALA A 133 2.61 -12.03 18.95
CA ALA A 133 3.11 -11.27 17.84
C ALA A 133 3.20 -9.77 18.13
N GLU A 134 4.17 -9.12 17.50
CA GLU A 134 4.21 -7.67 17.41
C GLU A 134 2.99 -7.16 16.64
N GLY A 135 2.21 -6.28 17.27
CA GLY A 135 0.96 -5.81 16.69
C GLY A 135 -0.11 -6.91 16.62
N ARG A 136 -0.28 -7.68 17.70
CA ARG A 136 -1.35 -8.69 17.91
C ARG A 136 -2.69 -8.29 17.30
N ASP A 137 -3.13 -7.04 17.45
CA ASP A 137 -4.41 -6.55 16.94
C ASP A 137 -4.54 -6.72 15.42
N LYS A 138 -3.42 -6.59 14.68
CA LYS A 138 -3.36 -6.82 13.23
C LYS A 138 -3.72 -8.27 12.89
N LEU A 139 -3.16 -9.24 13.64
CA LEU A 139 -3.44 -10.66 13.42
C LEU A 139 -4.84 -11.04 13.88
N VAL A 140 -5.32 -10.49 15.01
CA VAL A 140 -6.71 -10.67 15.45
C VAL A 140 -7.68 -10.25 14.34
N ARG A 141 -7.44 -9.10 13.72
CA ARG A 141 -8.23 -8.62 12.58
C ARG A 141 -8.23 -9.59 11.40
N LEU A 142 -7.10 -10.26 11.09
CA LEU A 142 -7.06 -11.29 10.04
C LEU A 142 -7.96 -12.49 10.38
N PHE A 143 -7.94 -12.96 11.62
CA PHE A 143 -8.82 -14.05 12.07
C PHE A 143 -10.30 -13.64 12.05
N GLU A 144 -10.62 -12.41 12.49
CA GLU A 144 -11.99 -11.87 12.39
C GLU A 144 -12.48 -11.80 10.94
N ASN A 145 -11.63 -11.32 10.03
CA ASN A 145 -11.93 -11.26 8.61
C ASN A 145 -12.14 -12.66 8.00
N ALA A 146 -11.33 -13.64 8.42
CA ALA A 146 -11.48 -15.04 8.00
C ALA A 146 -12.81 -15.64 8.49
N LEU A 147 -13.20 -15.36 9.74
CA LEU A 147 -14.49 -15.78 10.30
C LEU A 147 -15.66 -15.12 9.57
N ARG A 148 -15.59 -13.82 9.27
CA ARG A 148 -16.61 -13.10 8.48
C ARG A 148 -16.79 -13.73 7.10
N TRP A 149 -15.68 -13.96 6.39
CA TRP A 149 -15.71 -14.61 5.08
C TRP A 149 -16.33 -16.02 5.15
N ALA A 150 -15.89 -16.82 6.12
CA ALA A 150 -16.41 -18.16 6.34
C ALA A 150 -17.90 -18.16 6.70
N ASN A 151 -18.40 -17.10 7.34
CA ASN A 151 -19.81 -16.93 7.71
C ASN A 151 -20.64 -16.18 6.66
N TRP A 152 -20.16 -16.01 5.43
CA TRP A 152 -20.86 -15.30 4.34
C TRP A 152 -21.23 -13.85 4.68
N ASP A 153 -20.52 -13.27 5.65
CA ASP A 153 -20.73 -11.89 6.05
C ASP A 153 -20.02 -10.94 5.08
N VAL A 154 -20.45 -9.69 5.06
CA VAL A 154 -19.86 -8.66 4.19
C VAL A 154 -18.73 -7.94 4.89
N GLY A 155 -17.87 -7.29 4.11
CA GLY A 155 -16.81 -6.44 4.63
C GLY A 155 -16.54 -5.27 3.71
N GLY A 156 -15.71 -4.35 4.17
CA GLY A 156 -15.23 -3.31 3.29
C GLY A 156 -14.12 -2.47 3.91
N GLU A 157 -13.43 -1.75 3.03
CA GLU A 157 -12.32 -0.89 3.39
C GLU A 157 -12.24 0.34 2.49
N LEU A 158 -11.66 1.41 3.04
CA LEU A 158 -11.31 2.58 2.26
C LEU A 158 -10.07 2.28 1.42
N HIS A 159 -10.14 2.51 0.12
CA HIS A 159 -8.99 2.41 -0.78
C HIS A 159 -7.82 3.25 -0.29
N ALA A 160 -6.59 2.77 -0.49
CA ALA A 160 -5.39 3.54 -0.16
C ALA A 160 -5.27 4.79 -1.06
N TRP A 161 -5.74 4.71 -2.30
CA TRP A 161 -5.48 5.68 -3.36
C TRP A 161 -6.78 6.29 -3.91
N PRO A 162 -6.73 7.51 -4.45
CA PRO A 162 -7.93 8.19 -4.92
C PRO A 162 -8.57 7.44 -6.08
N ARG A 163 -9.90 7.56 -6.15
CA ARG A 163 -10.78 7.01 -7.18
C ARG A 163 -10.63 5.51 -7.40
N GLY A 164 -10.18 4.78 -6.37
CA GLY A 164 -10.00 3.34 -6.41
C GLY A 164 -8.83 2.89 -7.28
N ALA A 165 -7.81 3.75 -7.46
CA ALA A 165 -6.59 3.35 -8.16
C ALA A 165 -5.97 2.11 -7.48
N PRO A 166 -5.57 1.08 -8.24
CA PRO A 166 -5.08 -0.18 -7.68
C PRO A 166 -3.81 0.01 -6.84
N PHE A 167 -2.96 0.96 -7.21
CA PHE A 167 -1.72 1.34 -6.50
C PHE A 167 -1.36 2.79 -6.85
N ALA A 168 -0.32 3.35 -6.23
CA ALA A 168 0.17 4.70 -6.54
C ALA A 168 1.61 4.69 -7.07
N GLY A 169 1.98 5.72 -7.81
CA GLY A 169 3.34 5.98 -8.28
C GLY A 169 3.84 7.34 -7.81
N LEU A 170 5.06 7.35 -7.28
CA LEU A 170 5.83 8.56 -6.96
C LEU A 170 7.20 8.39 -7.61
N ILE A 171 7.62 9.39 -8.37
CA ILE A 171 8.97 9.46 -8.92
C ILE A 171 9.62 10.70 -8.31
N ALA A 172 10.73 10.50 -7.61
CA ALA A 172 11.43 11.59 -6.96
C ALA A 172 12.93 11.48 -7.21
N MET A 173 13.60 12.62 -7.37
CA MET A 173 15.03 12.68 -7.66
C MET A 173 15.78 13.43 -6.57
N ASP A 174 16.71 12.74 -5.93
CA ASP A 174 17.76 13.31 -5.11
C ASP A 174 18.70 14.09 -6.06
N THR A 175 18.62 15.41 -5.96
CA THR A 175 19.26 16.37 -6.86
C THR A 175 20.49 16.93 -6.14
N GLU A 176 21.62 16.26 -6.37
CA GLU A 176 22.83 16.34 -5.56
C GLU A 176 24.10 16.45 -6.42
N ASP A 177 24.84 15.35 -6.57
CA ASP A 177 26.02 15.22 -7.42
C ASP A 177 25.65 15.22 -8.90
N GLN A 178 26.55 15.76 -9.74
CA GLN A 178 26.29 16.00 -11.15
C GLN A 178 24.93 16.70 -11.40
N PHE A 179 24.62 17.69 -10.56
CA PHE A 179 23.34 18.40 -10.48
C PHE A 179 22.73 18.80 -11.85
N ALA A 180 23.57 19.12 -12.84
CA ALA A 180 23.14 19.49 -14.19
C ALA A 180 22.40 18.37 -14.95
N ASN A 181 22.64 17.09 -14.62
CA ASN A 181 21.97 15.94 -15.23
C ASN A 181 20.45 15.97 -14.97
N ALA A 182 20.01 16.65 -13.90
CA ALA A 182 18.60 16.85 -13.59
C ALA A 182 17.80 17.47 -14.76
N ARG A 183 18.46 18.23 -15.63
CA ARG A 183 17.84 18.83 -16.81
C ARG A 183 17.29 17.78 -17.77
N ALA A 184 17.99 16.67 -17.98
CA ALA A 184 17.55 15.63 -18.90
C ALA A 184 16.26 14.98 -18.39
N VAL A 185 16.19 14.72 -17.09
CA VAL A 185 14.98 14.20 -16.41
C VAL A 185 13.84 15.20 -16.49
N ALA A 186 14.10 16.49 -16.23
CA ALA A 186 13.10 17.56 -16.34
C ALA A 186 12.56 17.73 -17.76
N THR A 187 13.42 17.67 -18.77
CA THR A 187 12.99 17.68 -20.18
C THR A 187 12.12 16.46 -20.49
N ALA A 188 12.54 15.26 -20.07
CA ALA A 188 11.77 14.05 -20.32
C ALA A 188 10.38 14.08 -19.65
N ALA A 189 10.29 14.58 -18.42
CA ALA A 189 9.03 14.75 -17.70
C ALA A 189 8.14 15.85 -18.31
N ALA A 190 8.70 16.84 -19.00
CA ALA A 190 7.93 17.85 -19.72
C ALA A 190 7.41 17.35 -21.09
N GLU A 191 8.23 16.57 -21.81
CA GLU A 191 7.88 15.98 -23.12
C GLU A 191 6.85 14.87 -23.01
N GLU A 192 7.00 14.00 -21.99
CA GLU A 192 6.02 13.00 -21.63
C GLU A 192 5.54 13.27 -20.20
N PRO A 193 4.45 14.05 -20.01
CA PRO A 193 4.03 14.51 -18.69
C PRO A 193 3.84 13.38 -17.66
N PHE A 194 4.68 13.37 -16.64
CA PHE A 194 4.47 12.68 -15.38
C PHE A 194 4.90 13.56 -14.20
N PRO A 195 4.18 13.50 -13.06
CA PRO A 195 4.54 14.27 -11.87
C PRO A 195 5.94 13.90 -11.38
N MET A 196 6.75 14.93 -11.09
CA MET A 196 8.09 14.80 -10.55
C MET A 196 8.23 15.57 -9.25
N THR A 197 9.02 15.02 -8.32
CA THR A 197 9.49 15.73 -7.13
C THR A 197 11.02 15.78 -7.16
N TYR A 198 11.60 16.97 -7.14
CA TYR A 198 13.04 17.20 -7.12
C TYR A 198 13.48 17.56 -5.70
N LEU A 199 14.23 16.69 -5.04
CA LEU A 199 14.75 16.89 -3.69
C LEU A 199 16.12 17.54 -3.82
N VAL A 200 16.22 18.85 -3.55
CA VAL A 200 17.45 19.61 -3.89
C VAL A 200 18.32 19.85 -2.67
N VAL A 201 19.63 19.60 -2.83
CA VAL A 201 20.64 20.04 -1.84
C VAL A 201 20.85 21.54 -2.01
N ALA A 202 20.50 22.33 -0.98
CA ALA A 202 20.34 23.77 -1.12
C ALA A 202 21.64 24.50 -1.53
N ASP A 203 22.79 24.08 -0.99
CA ASP A 203 24.08 24.69 -1.30
C ASP A 203 24.54 24.41 -2.76
N ILE A 204 24.15 23.27 -3.32
CA ILE A 204 24.42 22.95 -4.72
C ILE A 204 23.45 23.72 -5.63
N ALA A 205 22.18 23.82 -5.24
CA ALA A 205 21.16 24.59 -5.96
C ALA A 205 21.56 26.07 -6.14
N LYS A 206 22.13 26.70 -5.11
CA LYS A 206 22.67 28.08 -5.18
C LYS A 206 23.66 28.30 -6.32
N ARG A 207 24.49 27.28 -6.59
CA ARG A 207 25.53 27.32 -7.62
C ARG A 207 24.97 27.02 -9.01
N ASN A 208 23.72 26.58 -9.11
CA ASN A 208 23.08 26.12 -10.33
C ASN A 208 21.68 26.76 -10.55
N PRO A 209 21.54 28.11 -10.51
CA PRO A 209 20.24 28.78 -10.56
C PRO A 209 19.46 28.48 -11.85
N SER A 210 20.14 28.38 -13.00
CA SER A 210 19.48 28.05 -14.26
C SER A 210 18.98 26.60 -14.34
N VAL A 211 19.53 25.68 -13.54
CA VAL A 211 18.97 24.32 -13.40
C VAL A 211 17.72 24.40 -12.56
N MET A 212 17.77 25.11 -11.42
CA MET A 212 16.61 25.34 -10.56
C MET A 212 15.41 25.93 -11.30
N GLU A 213 15.62 26.96 -12.13
CA GLU A 213 14.56 27.55 -12.97
C GLU A 213 13.88 26.54 -13.89
N GLN A 214 14.60 25.51 -14.34
CA GLN A 214 14.02 24.44 -15.16
C GLN A 214 13.22 23.47 -14.28
N LEU A 215 13.78 23.04 -13.15
CA LEU A 215 13.12 22.10 -12.23
C LEU A 215 11.81 22.68 -11.67
N ILE A 216 11.82 23.96 -11.27
CA ILE A 216 10.64 24.68 -10.75
C ILE A 216 9.49 24.70 -11.77
N ARG A 217 9.83 24.74 -13.07
CA ARG A 217 8.81 24.73 -14.14
C ARG A 217 8.29 23.33 -14.47
N SER A 218 9.02 22.28 -14.13
CA SER A 218 8.69 20.90 -14.53
C SER A 218 8.13 20.03 -13.40
N GLY A 219 8.25 20.43 -12.13
CA GLY A 219 7.75 19.63 -11.02
C GLY A 219 7.85 20.29 -9.65
N GLU A 220 7.56 19.51 -8.62
CA GLU A 220 7.66 19.94 -7.24
C GLU A 220 9.13 20.07 -6.80
N ILE A 221 9.44 21.10 -6.02
CA ILE A 221 10.73 21.23 -5.33
C ILE A 221 10.57 20.86 -3.85
N GLY A 222 11.26 19.79 -3.43
CA GLY A 222 11.46 19.42 -2.04
C GLY A 222 12.90 19.68 -1.60
N SER A 223 13.17 19.52 -0.30
CA SER A 223 14.50 19.71 0.29
C SER A 223 15.24 18.39 0.42
N HIS A 224 16.52 18.39 0.02
CA HIS A 224 17.50 17.36 0.35
C HIS A 224 18.61 17.94 1.25
N ALA A 225 18.17 18.66 2.29
CA ALA A 225 19.00 19.39 3.26
C ALA A 225 19.76 20.63 2.72
N ASP A 226 20.46 21.31 3.62
CA ASP A 226 21.28 22.49 3.31
C ASP A 226 22.59 22.08 2.61
N VAL A 227 23.22 21.03 3.13
CA VAL A 227 24.34 20.29 2.55
C VAL A 227 24.03 18.79 2.59
N HIS A 228 24.73 17.99 1.78
CA HIS A 228 24.50 16.54 1.67
C HIS A 228 25.11 15.75 2.85
N ASP A 229 24.71 16.11 4.07
CA ASP A 229 25.10 15.46 5.32
C ASP A 229 23.85 14.89 6.03
N GLY A 230 23.99 13.74 6.68
CA GLY A 230 22.89 13.10 7.42
C GLY A 230 22.41 13.92 8.63
N PHE A 231 21.20 13.61 9.14
CA PHE A 231 20.59 14.32 10.27
C PHE A 231 20.62 13.54 11.57
N LYS A 232 20.68 12.21 11.49
CA LYS A 232 20.68 11.33 12.65
C LYS A 232 21.81 11.69 13.61
N ASP A 233 21.51 11.58 14.91
CA ASP A 233 22.44 11.85 16.03
C ASP A 233 22.77 13.33 16.26
N GLU A 234 22.34 14.24 15.39
CA GLU A 234 22.38 15.69 15.67
C GLU A 234 21.29 16.08 16.68
N ASP A 235 21.55 17.13 17.46
CA ASP A 235 20.53 17.68 18.36
C ASP A 235 19.39 18.36 17.59
N LEU A 236 18.21 18.41 18.21
CA LEU A 236 17.00 18.97 17.61
C LEU A 236 17.18 20.43 17.12
N ALA A 237 17.92 21.27 17.84
CA ALA A 237 18.06 22.68 17.47
C ALA A 237 18.93 22.82 16.20
N THR A 238 20.00 22.04 16.11
CA THR A 238 20.85 21.95 14.92
C THR A 238 20.06 21.48 13.70
N GLN A 239 19.30 20.38 13.84
CA GLN A 239 18.48 19.86 12.74
C GLN A 239 17.44 20.88 12.26
N ARG A 240 16.78 21.60 13.18
CA ARG A 240 15.84 22.69 12.84
C ARG A 240 16.52 23.82 12.07
N GLN A 241 17.69 24.26 12.51
CA GLN A 241 18.43 25.32 11.83
C GLN A 241 18.82 24.92 10.39
N ARG A 242 19.28 23.67 10.20
CA ARG A 242 19.64 23.14 8.89
C ARG A 242 18.43 23.08 7.95
N LEU A 243 17.29 22.59 8.44
CA LEU A 243 16.02 22.54 7.69
C LEU A 243 15.54 23.95 7.30
N GLY A 244 15.48 24.88 8.25
CA GLY A 244 15.08 26.26 7.98
C GLY A 244 15.99 26.93 6.95
N ARG A 245 17.31 26.79 7.11
CA ARG A 245 18.30 27.29 6.15
C ARG A 245 18.10 26.70 4.75
N ALA A 246 17.94 25.38 4.65
CA ALA A 246 17.74 24.71 3.37
C ALA A 246 16.50 25.24 2.64
N ARG A 247 15.39 25.42 3.38
CA ARG A 247 14.16 26.00 2.85
C ARG A 247 14.36 27.43 2.39
N ASP A 248 14.90 28.30 3.24
CA ASP A 248 15.09 29.72 2.92
C ASP A 248 15.92 29.92 1.64
N ILE A 249 16.98 29.12 1.49
CA ILE A 249 17.83 29.12 0.30
C ILE A 249 17.03 28.74 -0.93
N THR A 250 16.35 27.59 -0.89
CA THR A 250 15.65 27.04 -2.04
C THR A 250 14.48 27.93 -2.47
N GLN A 251 13.77 28.53 -1.50
CA GLN A 251 12.73 29.53 -1.77
C GLN A 251 13.31 30.83 -2.32
N GLY A 252 14.47 31.27 -1.83
CA GLY A 252 15.21 32.41 -2.38
C GLY A 252 15.65 32.24 -3.84
N LEU A 253 15.71 31.00 -4.34
CA LEU A 253 15.97 30.66 -5.74
C LEU A 253 14.69 30.57 -6.60
N GLY A 254 13.53 30.94 -6.03
CA GLY A 254 12.25 30.99 -6.73
C GLY A 254 11.38 29.73 -6.59
N ALA A 255 11.77 28.76 -5.76
CA ALA A 255 10.86 27.67 -5.41
C ALA A 255 9.67 28.21 -4.59
N GLY A 256 8.50 27.59 -4.76
CA GLY A 256 7.31 27.88 -3.95
C GLY A 256 7.43 27.33 -2.52
N ASP A 257 6.33 26.82 -1.97
CA ASP A 257 6.37 26.17 -0.66
C ASP A 257 7.16 24.86 -0.71
N VAL A 258 8.29 24.81 0.01
CA VAL A 258 9.12 23.59 0.12
C VAL A 258 8.60 22.74 1.27
N LEU A 259 7.64 21.87 0.95
CA LEU A 259 6.92 21.03 1.91
C LEU A 259 7.56 19.65 2.11
N GLY A 260 8.31 19.18 1.12
CA GLY A 260 8.96 17.87 1.13
C GLY A 260 10.35 17.88 1.72
N PHE A 261 10.71 16.82 2.43
CA PHE A 261 12.08 16.56 2.83
C PHE A 261 12.47 15.11 2.54
N ARG A 262 13.69 14.91 2.08
CA ARG A 262 14.35 13.61 2.07
C ARG A 262 15.70 13.76 2.76
N PRO A 263 16.00 12.99 3.82
CA PRO A 263 17.29 13.08 4.48
C PRO A 263 18.39 12.48 3.60
N PRO A 264 19.56 13.15 3.45
CA PRO A 264 20.75 12.54 2.85
C PRO A 264 21.08 11.20 3.51
N TYR A 265 21.46 10.21 2.70
CA TYR A 265 21.73 8.82 3.12
C TYR A 265 20.56 8.13 3.83
N GLU A 266 19.34 8.67 3.69
CA GLU A 266 18.17 8.24 4.47
C GLU A 266 18.43 8.29 5.99
N SER A 267 19.33 9.19 6.42
CA SER A 267 19.82 9.32 7.79
C SER A 267 18.93 10.27 8.60
N TYR A 268 17.98 9.70 9.33
CA TYR A 268 17.04 10.44 10.18
C TYR A 268 16.78 9.74 11.51
N ASP A 269 16.21 10.46 12.47
CA ASP A 269 15.75 9.93 13.75
C ASP A 269 14.47 10.64 14.26
N ALA A 270 14.10 10.37 15.50
CA ALA A 270 12.94 11.02 16.14
C ALA A 270 13.09 12.54 16.28
N ASN A 271 14.32 13.07 16.44
CA ASN A 271 14.55 14.51 16.43
C ASN A 271 14.32 15.07 15.04
N THR A 272 14.69 14.35 13.98
CA THR A 272 14.41 14.76 12.59
C THR A 272 12.92 14.89 12.34
N LEU A 273 12.13 13.89 12.73
CA LEU A 273 10.68 13.93 12.58
C LEU A 273 10.04 15.09 13.38
N ARG A 274 10.52 15.34 14.61
CA ARG A 274 10.08 16.49 15.42
C ARG A 274 10.49 17.82 14.79
N ALA A 275 11.70 17.93 14.25
CA ALA A 275 12.20 19.12 13.58
C ALA A 275 11.37 19.44 12.33
N LEU A 276 11.11 18.43 11.49
CA LEU A 276 10.28 18.57 10.28
C LEU A 276 8.88 19.07 10.61
N ALA A 277 8.22 18.47 11.61
CA ALA A 277 6.89 18.91 12.04
C ALA A 277 6.91 20.35 12.58
N THR A 278 7.95 20.72 13.34
CA THR A 278 8.08 22.07 13.93
C THR A 278 8.35 23.14 12.87
N GLU A 279 9.21 22.81 11.91
CA GLU A 279 9.55 23.70 10.79
C GLU A 279 8.47 23.64 9.68
N GLY A 280 7.34 22.95 9.87
CA GLY A 280 6.21 22.99 8.94
C GLY A 280 6.42 22.24 7.62
N TYR A 281 7.32 21.26 7.58
CA TYR A 281 7.36 20.31 6.47
C TYR A 281 6.09 19.44 6.49
N GLY A 282 5.55 19.14 5.31
CA GLY A 282 4.34 18.35 5.14
C GLY A 282 4.60 16.85 4.98
N TYR A 283 5.80 16.46 4.52
CA TYR A 283 6.16 15.05 4.38
C TYR A 283 7.67 14.77 4.38
N GLN A 284 8.00 13.52 4.71
CA GLN A 284 9.34 12.95 4.59
C GLN A 284 9.33 11.74 3.65
N LEU A 285 10.25 11.70 2.68
CA LEU A 285 10.45 10.56 1.77
C LEU A 285 11.66 9.72 2.18
N GLY A 286 11.56 8.41 2.00
CA GLY A 286 12.70 7.50 2.21
C GLY A 286 12.73 6.80 3.56
N ASP A 287 11.56 6.47 4.13
CA ASP A 287 11.54 5.60 5.31
C ASP A 287 11.93 4.16 4.94
N LEU A 288 13.04 3.70 5.52
CA LEU A 288 13.61 2.36 5.36
C LEU A 288 13.10 1.35 6.41
N GLU A 289 12.40 1.79 7.45
CA GLU A 289 11.77 0.90 8.42
C GLU A 289 10.46 0.34 7.84
N LEU A 290 10.60 -0.53 6.84
CA LEU A 290 9.49 -1.05 6.06
C LEU A 290 8.62 -2.04 6.87
N ASP A 291 7.60 -1.49 7.53
CA ASP A 291 6.51 -2.27 8.11
C ASP A 291 5.27 -2.32 7.21
N ARG A 292 5.19 -1.48 6.18
CA ARG A 292 4.07 -1.36 5.23
C ARG A 292 4.51 -0.73 3.91
N ALA A 293 3.68 -0.88 2.88
CA ALA A 293 3.95 -0.35 1.54
C ALA A 293 3.20 0.96 1.25
N VAL A 294 2.76 1.69 2.27
CA VAL A 294 1.99 2.95 2.16
C VAL A 294 2.44 3.98 3.18
N PRO A 295 2.17 5.28 2.97
CA PRO A 295 2.52 6.30 3.94
C PRO A 295 1.86 6.11 5.32
N ARG A 296 2.36 6.82 6.31
CA ARG A 296 1.76 6.93 7.64
C ARG A 296 1.77 8.38 8.13
N MET A 297 0.80 8.73 8.95
CA MET A 297 0.89 9.95 9.74
C MET A 297 1.95 9.76 10.83
N VAL A 298 2.82 10.76 11.01
CA VAL A 298 3.85 10.74 12.03
C VAL A 298 3.24 11.09 13.39
N THR A 299 3.68 10.41 14.44
CA THR A 299 3.37 10.77 15.83
C THR A 299 4.61 11.39 16.46
N VAL A 300 4.45 12.58 17.04
CA VAL A 300 5.49 13.31 17.77
C VAL A 300 4.95 13.61 19.16
N ASP A 301 5.71 13.26 20.20
CA ASP A 301 5.36 13.55 21.60
C ASP A 301 3.95 13.08 22.01
N GLY A 302 3.52 11.93 21.47
CA GLY A 302 2.22 11.32 21.75
C GLY A 302 1.04 11.89 20.97
N ALA A 303 1.26 12.87 20.09
CA ALA A 303 0.23 13.46 19.23
C ALA A 303 0.53 13.24 17.74
N THR A 304 -0.51 13.05 16.93
CA THR A 304 -0.36 12.99 15.48
C THR A 304 0.09 14.36 14.96
N ALA A 305 1.28 14.41 14.36
CA ALA A 305 1.81 15.59 13.70
C ALA A 305 1.19 15.73 12.29
N PRO A 306 1.08 16.96 11.75
CA PRO A 306 0.66 17.19 10.36
C PRO A 306 1.76 16.83 9.34
N LEU A 307 2.48 15.75 9.59
CA LEU A 307 3.63 15.26 8.81
C LEU A 307 3.33 13.84 8.33
N VAL A 308 3.50 13.60 7.03
CA VAL A 308 3.37 12.27 6.42
C VAL A 308 4.75 11.67 6.22
N GLN A 309 4.98 10.47 6.72
CA GLN A 309 6.18 9.71 6.42
C GLN A 309 5.88 8.69 5.33
N VAL A 310 6.71 8.69 4.28
CA VAL A 310 6.53 7.88 3.07
C VAL A 310 7.62 6.82 3.00
N PRO A 311 7.24 5.52 3.00
CA PRO A 311 8.22 4.43 2.87
C PRO A 311 8.79 4.36 1.47
N ARG A 312 9.98 3.77 1.34
CA ARG A 312 10.54 3.36 0.05
C ARG A 312 10.48 1.83 -0.10
N PRO A 313 9.31 1.28 -0.49
CA PRO A 313 9.12 -0.17 -0.50
C PRO A 313 9.74 -0.85 -1.72
N VAL A 314 10.35 -0.12 -2.65
CA VAL A 314 10.96 -0.62 -3.91
C VAL A 314 12.44 -0.29 -4.00
N GLU A 315 13.14 -1.05 -4.85
CA GLU A 315 14.53 -0.75 -5.22
C GLU A 315 14.61 0.60 -5.94
N ASP A 316 15.63 1.40 -5.57
CA ASP A 316 15.96 2.64 -6.26
C ASP A 316 17.00 2.41 -7.37
N ASP A 317 17.42 3.48 -8.04
CA ASP A 317 18.42 3.39 -9.09
C ASP A 317 19.82 3.00 -8.57
N TYR A 318 20.19 3.33 -7.33
CA TYR A 318 21.43 2.86 -6.69
C TYR A 318 21.42 1.35 -6.51
N ASP A 319 20.30 0.78 -6.04
CA ASP A 319 20.11 -0.66 -5.90
C ASP A 319 20.25 -1.35 -7.27
N LEU A 320 19.65 -0.79 -8.33
CA LEU A 320 19.67 -1.36 -9.67
C LEU A 320 21.04 -1.24 -10.36
N PHE A 321 21.67 -0.06 -10.31
CA PHE A 321 22.88 0.25 -11.07
C PHE A 321 24.17 -0.10 -10.33
N GLU A 322 24.25 0.15 -9.03
CA GLU A 322 25.47 -0.08 -8.26
C GLU A 322 25.44 -1.45 -7.59
N ARG A 323 24.43 -1.73 -6.76
CA ARG A 323 24.40 -2.99 -5.98
C ARG A 323 24.20 -4.22 -6.85
N ARG A 324 23.35 -4.13 -7.87
CA ARG A 324 23.06 -5.24 -8.78
C ARG A 324 23.83 -5.15 -10.10
N SER A 325 24.48 -4.03 -10.38
CA SER A 325 25.27 -3.81 -11.60
C SER A 325 24.50 -4.12 -12.89
N ILE A 326 23.20 -3.80 -12.94
CA ILE A 326 22.37 -4.07 -14.12
C ILE A 326 22.70 -3.06 -15.22
N ALA A 327 23.47 -3.52 -16.22
CA ALA A 327 23.84 -2.70 -17.38
C ALA A 327 22.98 -2.97 -18.61
N ASP A 328 22.42 -4.18 -18.76
CA ASP A 328 21.62 -4.55 -19.91
C ASP A 328 20.22 -3.89 -19.85
N PRO A 329 19.77 -3.18 -20.90
CA PRO A 329 18.47 -2.50 -20.90
C PRO A 329 17.27 -3.43 -20.72
N ALA A 330 17.33 -4.67 -21.22
CA ALA A 330 16.22 -5.62 -21.07
C ALA A 330 16.13 -6.12 -19.63
N ALA A 331 17.27 -6.46 -19.01
CA ALA A 331 17.35 -6.82 -17.60
C ALA A 331 16.94 -5.67 -16.67
N LEU A 332 17.30 -4.42 -16.99
CA LEU A 332 16.87 -3.24 -16.25
C LEU A 332 15.35 -3.10 -16.30
N ARG A 333 14.76 -3.21 -17.50
CA ARG A 333 13.31 -3.16 -17.67
C ARG A 333 12.62 -4.27 -16.89
N GLU A 334 13.11 -5.50 -16.96
CA GLU A 334 12.56 -6.63 -16.21
C GLU A 334 12.57 -6.37 -14.70
N ALA A 335 13.70 -5.89 -14.16
CA ALA A 335 13.83 -5.56 -12.75
C ALA A 335 12.83 -4.48 -12.32
N MET A 336 12.72 -3.39 -13.09
CA MET A 336 11.76 -2.31 -12.79
C MET A 336 10.31 -2.80 -12.85
N LEU A 337 9.95 -3.62 -13.84
CA LEU A 337 8.60 -4.19 -13.96
C LEU A 337 8.26 -5.14 -12.80
N ALA A 338 9.22 -5.91 -12.30
CA ALA A 338 9.01 -6.76 -11.13
C ALA A 338 8.67 -5.93 -9.86
N GLU A 339 9.24 -4.73 -9.74
CA GLU A 339 8.92 -3.79 -8.65
C GLU A 339 7.51 -3.18 -8.81
N VAL A 340 7.10 -2.90 -10.06
CA VAL A 340 5.71 -2.48 -10.38
C VAL A 340 4.72 -3.59 -10.04
N ASP A 341 4.98 -4.84 -10.48
CA ASP A 341 4.15 -6.01 -10.18
C ASP A 341 3.95 -6.19 -8.67
N ARG A 342 5.00 -5.96 -7.86
CA ARG A 342 4.90 -6.07 -6.40
C ARG A 342 4.03 -4.95 -5.82
N SER A 343 4.23 -3.72 -6.29
CA SER A 343 3.48 -2.54 -5.84
C SER A 343 2.00 -2.69 -6.13
N GLU A 344 1.65 -3.10 -7.35
CA GLU A 344 0.28 -3.37 -7.78
C GLU A 344 -0.35 -4.52 -6.98
N ARG A 345 0.36 -5.64 -6.83
CA ARG A 345 -0.14 -6.80 -6.08
C ARG A 345 -0.50 -6.44 -4.64
N MET A 346 0.36 -5.67 -3.97
CA MET A 346 0.10 -5.20 -2.60
C MET A 346 -1.00 -4.15 -2.53
N GLY A 347 -1.24 -3.43 -3.62
CA GLY A 347 -1.99 -2.18 -3.64
C GLY A 347 -1.27 -1.02 -2.94
N GLY A 348 0.06 -1.06 -2.94
CA GLY A 348 0.95 -0.13 -2.23
C GLY A 348 1.43 1.03 -3.08
N LEU A 349 2.51 1.66 -2.64
CA LEU A 349 3.20 2.75 -3.32
C LEU A 349 4.37 2.19 -4.13
N HIS A 350 4.47 2.58 -5.39
CA HIS A 350 5.68 2.46 -6.20
C HIS A 350 6.44 3.79 -6.12
N TYR A 351 7.34 3.92 -5.13
CA TYR A 351 8.19 5.11 -4.99
C TYR A 351 9.58 4.84 -5.57
N PHE A 352 9.81 5.28 -6.81
CA PHE A 352 11.11 5.17 -7.46
C PHE A 352 11.94 6.42 -7.15
N SER A 353 13.00 6.23 -6.35
CA SER A 353 13.99 7.26 -6.02
C SER A 353 15.10 7.26 -7.06
N LEU A 354 15.48 8.43 -7.55
CA LEU A 354 16.51 8.65 -8.54
C LEU A 354 17.64 9.51 -7.95
N HIS A 355 18.87 9.37 -8.43
CA HIS A 355 19.97 10.26 -8.10
C HIS A 355 20.58 10.86 -9.37
N THR A 356 20.86 12.16 -9.36
CA THR A 356 21.30 12.92 -10.55
C THR A 356 22.54 12.34 -11.24
N GLN A 357 23.48 11.78 -10.49
CA GLN A 357 24.71 11.15 -10.98
C GLN A 357 24.48 9.92 -11.86
N TYR A 358 23.31 9.29 -11.80
CA TYR A 358 22.99 8.15 -12.65
C TYR A 358 22.26 8.54 -13.95
N PHE A 359 21.73 9.76 -14.07
CA PHE A 359 20.93 10.14 -15.25
C PHE A 359 21.73 10.94 -16.30
N ASP A 360 22.98 10.54 -16.52
CA ASP A 360 23.91 11.07 -17.53
C ASP A 360 23.77 10.40 -18.91
N ARG A 361 22.94 9.35 -19.02
CA ARG A 361 22.82 8.50 -20.22
C ARG A 361 21.38 8.45 -20.79
N PRO A 362 21.21 8.51 -22.12
CA PRO A 362 19.88 8.44 -22.75
C PRO A 362 19.10 7.17 -22.41
N GLU A 363 19.76 6.02 -22.29
CA GLU A 363 19.11 4.73 -22.03
C GLU A 363 18.40 4.70 -20.67
N ARG A 364 18.95 5.39 -19.66
CA ARG A 364 18.35 5.51 -18.32
C ARG A 364 17.15 6.46 -18.33
N ILE A 365 17.22 7.53 -19.12
CA ILE A 365 16.08 8.42 -19.35
C ILE A 365 14.94 7.67 -20.07
N ASP A 366 15.26 6.83 -21.05
CA ASP A 366 14.27 6.02 -21.76
C ASP A 366 13.64 4.94 -20.86
N ALA A 367 14.43 4.33 -19.96
CA ALA A 367 13.93 3.44 -18.93
C ALA A 367 12.93 4.15 -17.99
N LEU A 368 13.23 5.39 -17.59
CA LEU A 368 12.32 6.22 -16.78
C LEU A 368 11.01 6.52 -17.52
N ARG A 369 11.06 6.90 -18.81
CA ARG A 369 9.85 7.10 -19.64
C ARG A 369 9.05 5.79 -19.75
N ALA A 370 9.72 4.66 -19.94
CA ALA A 370 9.06 3.35 -20.00
C ALA A 370 8.36 3.00 -18.67
N LEU A 371 8.98 3.29 -17.52
CA LEU A 371 8.36 3.11 -16.21
C LEU A 371 7.11 3.99 -16.06
N ALA A 372 7.21 5.28 -16.37
CA ALA A 372 6.07 6.20 -16.26
C ALA A 372 4.88 5.73 -17.11
N ARG A 373 5.14 5.25 -18.33
CA ARG A 373 4.13 4.65 -19.22
C ARG A 373 3.51 3.39 -18.63
N GLU A 374 4.32 2.51 -18.07
CA GLU A 374 3.83 1.28 -17.45
C GLU A 374 2.90 1.59 -16.27
N LEU A 375 3.34 2.47 -15.36
CA LEU A 375 2.54 2.88 -14.20
C LEU A 375 1.18 3.44 -14.64
N ARG A 376 1.19 4.32 -15.66
CA ARG A 376 -0.05 4.87 -16.25
C ARG A 376 -0.93 3.79 -16.87
N THR A 377 -0.34 2.87 -17.62
CA THR A 377 -1.05 1.78 -18.32
C THR A 377 -1.74 0.84 -17.33
N ARG A 378 -1.12 0.61 -16.17
CA ARG A 378 -1.69 -0.19 -15.08
C ARG A 378 -2.63 0.58 -14.16
N GLY A 379 -2.90 1.84 -14.47
CA GLY A 379 -3.84 2.68 -13.74
C GLY A 379 -3.32 3.18 -12.38
N ALA A 380 -2.00 3.24 -12.17
CA ALA A 380 -1.44 3.83 -10.97
C ALA A 380 -1.86 5.29 -10.81
N TRP A 381 -2.13 5.72 -9.59
CA TRP A 381 -2.24 7.14 -9.30
C TRP A 381 -0.84 7.76 -9.23
N LEU A 382 -0.45 8.47 -10.29
CA LEU A 382 0.80 9.23 -10.34
C LEU A 382 0.62 10.57 -9.63
N SER A 383 1.59 10.93 -8.79
CA SER A 383 1.52 12.14 -7.94
C SER A 383 2.91 12.71 -7.64
N THR A 384 2.97 13.99 -7.29
CA THR A 384 4.12 14.55 -6.57
C THR A 384 4.06 14.19 -5.08
N GLY A 385 5.15 14.42 -4.34
CA GLY A 385 5.19 14.18 -2.89
C GLY A 385 4.14 14.99 -2.12
N SER A 386 3.94 16.26 -2.47
CA SER A 386 2.93 17.12 -1.85
C SER A 386 1.49 16.64 -2.11
N GLU A 387 1.18 16.20 -3.33
CA GLU A 387 -0.13 15.64 -3.67
C GLU A 387 -0.40 14.35 -2.89
N LEU A 388 0.59 13.47 -2.83
CA LEU A 388 0.55 12.23 -2.04
C LEU A 388 0.32 12.54 -0.55
N ALA A 389 1.08 13.48 0.02
CA ALA A 389 0.96 13.86 1.42
C ALA A 389 -0.38 14.53 1.74
N ALA A 390 -0.89 15.38 0.84
CA ALA A 390 -2.19 16.02 0.99
C ALA A 390 -3.33 14.99 0.95
N TRP A 391 -3.30 14.06 -0.01
CA TRP A 391 -4.24 12.95 -0.07
C TRP A 391 -4.20 12.12 1.21
N TRP A 392 -3.02 11.72 1.65
CA TRP A 392 -2.88 10.83 2.81
C TRP A 392 -3.40 11.47 4.09
N ARG A 393 -3.10 12.76 4.33
CA ARG A 393 -3.64 13.54 5.46
C ARG A 393 -5.15 13.59 5.44
N GLY A 394 -5.75 13.88 4.28
CA GLY A 394 -7.20 13.92 4.14
C GLY A 394 -7.82 12.54 4.39
N ARG A 395 -7.26 11.51 3.75
CA ARG A 395 -7.72 10.12 3.85
C ARG A 395 -7.70 9.59 5.28
N ASP A 396 -6.67 9.93 6.05
CA ASP A 396 -6.52 9.50 7.46
C ASP A 396 -7.68 9.99 8.35
N GLN A 397 -8.37 11.05 7.95
CA GLN A 397 -9.54 11.58 8.65
C GLN A 397 -10.87 10.91 8.25
N ILE A 398 -10.83 9.93 7.33
CA ILE A 398 -12.02 9.26 6.83
C ILE A 398 -12.23 7.93 7.53
N HIS A 399 -13.43 7.76 8.09
CA HIS A 399 -13.88 6.51 8.67
C HIS A 399 -14.94 5.86 7.78
N VAL A 400 -14.80 4.56 7.56
CA VAL A 400 -15.75 3.76 6.78
C VAL A 400 -16.27 2.61 7.62
N GLY A 401 -17.59 2.43 7.62
CA GLY A 401 -18.27 1.25 8.15
C GLY A 401 -19.04 0.57 7.04
N VAL A 402 -18.97 -0.76 6.98
CA VAL A 402 -19.73 -1.57 6.02
C VAL A 402 -20.44 -2.66 6.80
N GLU A 403 -21.76 -2.73 6.64
CA GLU A 403 -22.61 -3.69 7.34
C GLU A 403 -23.64 -4.32 6.40
N ARG A 404 -24.02 -5.56 6.68
CA ARG A 404 -25.13 -6.22 5.99
C ARG A 404 -26.45 -5.56 6.42
N ALA A 405 -27.20 -5.06 5.46
CA ALA A 405 -28.50 -4.41 5.67
C ALA A 405 -29.68 -5.22 5.11
N GLY A 406 -29.42 -6.40 4.53
CA GLY A 406 -30.41 -7.35 4.05
C GLY A 406 -29.74 -8.59 3.41
N PRO A 407 -30.53 -9.53 2.83
CA PRO A 407 -29.99 -10.73 2.19
C PRO A 407 -29.02 -10.43 1.03
N GLN A 408 -29.34 -9.38 0.27
CA GLN A 408 -28.62 -8.91 -0.92
C GLN A 408 -28.41 -7.39 -0.86
N ARG A 409 -28.26 -6.86 0.36
CA ARG A 409 -28.11 -5.41 0.61
C ARG A 409 -26.99 -5.14 1.59
N VAL A 410 -26.15 -4.17 1.26
CA VAL A 410 -25.06 -3.65 2.10
C VAL A 410 -25.29 -2.16 2.35
N ARG A 411 -25.02 -1.71 3.58
CA ARG A 411 -24.94 -0.29 3.92
C ARG A 411 -23.50 0.11 4.15
N VAL A 412 -23.08 1.17 3.46
CA VAL A 412 -21.77 1.80 3.61
C VAL A 412 -21.94 3.16 4.27
N ARG A 413 -21.38 3.33 5.46
CA ARG A 413 -21.29 4.62 6.15
C ARG A 413 -19.90 5.21 5.94
N VAL A 414 -19.84 6.47 5.53
CA VAL A 414 -18.59 7.21 5.35
C VAL A 414 -18.67 8.49 6.15
N THR A 415 -17.69 8.72 7.01
CA THR A 415 -17.61 9.91 7.87
C THR A 415 -16.27 10.60 7.65
N ASN A 416 -16.30 11.86 7.26
CA ASN A 416 -15.12 12.73 7.21
C ASN A 416 -15.02 13.52 8.53
N ARG A 417 -14.03 13.21 9.35
CA ARG A 417 -13.75 13.93 10.60
C ARG A 417 -12.79 15.11 10.42
N GLY A 418 -12.29 15.30 9.20
CA GLY A 418 -11.36 16.36 8.86
C GLY A 418 -12.04 17.72 8.73
N ALA A 419 -11.21 18.76 8.72
CA ALA A 419 -11.65 20.15 8.57
C ALA A 419 -11.89 20.57 7.11
N SER A 420 -11.59 19.69 6.14
CA SER A 420 -11.70 19.98 4.70
C SER A 420 -12.52 18.92 3.98
N PRO A 421 -13.26 19.29 2.91
CA PRO A 421 -13.88 18.32 2.03
C PRO A 421 -12.81 17.47 1.33
N LEU A 422 -13.15 16.22 1.02
CA LEU A 422 -12.25 15.31 0.31
C LEU A 422 -12.96 14.67 -0.89
N ASP A 423 -12.37 14.85 -2.07
CA ASP A 423 -12.85 14.25 -3.32
C ASP A 423 -12.11 12.96 -3.65
N GLY A 424 -12.70 12.12 -4.50
CA GLY A 424 -12.06 10.91 -4.99
C GLY A 424 -11.97 9.78 -3.97
N LEU A 425 -12.79 9.78 -2.92
CA LEU A 425 -12.86 8.64 -2.02
C LEU A 425 -13.44 7.41 -2.72
N ALA A 426 -12.94 6.24 -2.36
CA ALA A 426 -13.42 4.96 -2.87
C ALA A 426 -13.45 3.93 -1.76
N VAL A 427 -14.55 3.18 -1.67
CA VAL A 427 -14.72 2.09 -0.71
C VAL A 427 -14.81 0.77 -1.47
N ARG A 428 -13.91 -0.18 -1.15
CA ARG A 428 -14.05 -1.55 -1.61
C ARG A 428 -15.02 -2.28 -0.71
N ILE A 429 -16.04 -2.88 -1.31
CA ILE A 429 -17.08 -3.65 -0.64
C ILE A 429 -16.89 -5.11 -1.04
N TYR A 430 -16.66 -5.97 -0.06
CA TYR A 430 -16.57 -7.41 -0.22
C TYR A 430 -17.95 -8.00 0.06
N THR A 431 -18.68 -8.37 -1.00
CA THR A 431 -19.94 -9.12 -0.88
C THR A 431 -19.67 -10.55 -0.45
N ASN A 432 -18.43 -11.03 -0.68
CA ASN A 432 -17.99 -12.38 -0.39
C ASN A 432 -18.89 -13.42 -1.05
N VAL A 433 -19.52 -13.10 -2.18
CA VAL A 433 -20.25 -14.03 -3.04
C VAL A 433 -20.07 -13.60 -4.50
N PRO A 434 -20.02 -14.53 -5.47
CA PRO A 434 -19.98 -14.17 -6.88
C PRO A 434 -21.16 -13.25 -7.22
N THR A 435 -20.87 -12.00 -7.59
CA THR A 435 -21.87 -10.96 -7.77
C THR A 435 -21.91 -10.53 -9.23
N MET A 436 -23.10 -10.52 -9.83
CA MET A 436 -23.30 -10.11 -11.23
C MET A 436 -23.43 -8.61 -11.36
N ARG A 437 -24.12 -7.98 -10.41
CA ARG A 437 -24.42 -6.56 -10.44
C ARG A 437 -24.51 -5.99 -9.03
N VAL A 438 -24.05 -4.76 -8.88
CA VAL A 438 -24.23 -3.95 -7.67
C VAL A 438 -24.79 -2.60 -8.09
N GLN A 439 -25.82 -2.12 -7.41
CA GLN A 439 -26.47 -0.85 -7.69
C GLN A 439 -26.64 -0.07 -6.41
N VAL A 440 -26.40 1.25 -6.46
CA VAL A 440 -26.76 2.13 -5.36
C VAL A 440 -28.28 2.24 -5.33
N SER A 441 -28.90 1.81 -4.24
CA SER A 441 -30.34 1.82 -4.06
C SER A 441 -30.80 3.24 -3.75
N GLY A 442 -31.67 3.78 -4.60
CA GLY A 442 -32.18 5.14 -4.41
C GLY A 442 -33.24 5.20 -3.30
N THR A 443 -33.08 6.09 -2.32
CA THR A 443 -34.26 6.81 -1.83
C THR A 443 -34.75 7.72 -2.95
N GLN A 444 -36.06 7.82 -3.12
CA GLN A 444 -36.84 8.40 -4.21
C GLN A 444 -36.63 9.91 -4.53
N VAL A 445 -35.46 10.48 -4.23
CA VAL A 445 -35.17 11.91 -4.25
C VAL A 445 -33.90 12.20 -5.04
N VAL A 446 -33.90 11.88 -6.33
CA VAL A 446 -32.73 12.04 -7.21
C VAL A 446 -32.31 13.52 -7.33
N GLN A 447 -33.25 14.47 -7.27
CA GLN A 447 -32.93 15.90 -7.40
C GLN A 447 -32.28 16.51 -6.14
N GLU A 448 -32.80 16.24 -4.93
CA GLU A 448 -32.16 16.73 -3.68
C GLU A 448 -30.84 15.99 -3.39
N LEU A 449 -30.74 14.71 -3.76
CA LEU A 449 -29.48 13.96 -3.63
C LEU A 449 -28.41 14.45 -4.61
N LEU A 450 -28.75 14.76 -5.87
CA LEU A 450 -27.81 15.36 -6.82
C LEU A 450 -27.32 16.75 -6.36
N ALA A 451 -28.20 17.55 -5.73
CA ALA A 451 -27.81 18.80 -5.09
C ALA A 451 -26.85 18.58 -3.91
N ARG A 452 -27.09 17.56 -3.07
CA ARG A 452 -26.19 17.17 -1.96
C ARG A 452 -24.85 16.63 -2.45
N TRP A 453 -24.82 15.90 -3.56
CA TRP A 453 -23.60 15.34 -4.15
C TRP A 453 -22.80 16.34 -4.99
N ARG A 454 -23.15 17.64 -4.95
CA ARG A 454 -22.50 18.72 -5.71
C ARG A 454 -22.31 18.36 -7.20
N GLY A 455 -23.29 17.64 -7.77
CA GLY A 455 -23.32 17.28 -9.19
C GLY A 455 -22.56 15.99 -9.60
N ARG A 456 -22.01 15.18 -8.69
CA ARG A 456 -21.41 13.87 -9.04
C ARG A 456 -22.08 12.73 -8.29
N ALA A 457 -22.86 11.90 -8.97
CA ALA A 457 -23.44 10.71 -8.35
C ALA A 457 -22.34 9.69 -7.96
N PRO A 458 -22.54 8.87 -6.91
CA PRO A 458 -21.67 7.75 -6.62
C PRO A 458 -21.63 6.78 -7.80
N GLU A 459 -20.44 6.25 -8.09
CA GLU A 459 -20.18 5.31 -9.19
C GLU A 459 -19.80 3.95 -8.61
N VAL A 460 -20.37 2.87 -9.15
CA VAL A 460 -20.00 1.50 -8.76
C VAL A 460 -19.19 0.86 -9.89
N ARG A 461 -18.00 0.38 -9.56
CA ARG A 461 -17.12 -0.37 -10.47
C ARG A 461 -16.99 -1.80 -10.01
N MET A 462 -17.25 -2.75 -10.89
CA MET A 462 -17.07 -4.17 -10.62
C MET A 462 -16.87 -4.96 -11.91
N ARG A 463 -16.31 -6.16 -11.78
CA ARG A 463 -16.35 -7.19 -12.83
C ARG A 463 -17.47 -8.18 -12.49
N ALA A 464 -18.24 -8.62 -13.49
CA ALA A 464 -19.26 -9.65 -13.26
C ALA A 464 -18.62 -10.95 -12.73
N GLY A 465 -19.22 -11.54 -11.71
CA GLY A 465 -18.70 -12.71 -11.01
C GLY A 465 -17.66 -12.39 -9.93
N ALA A 466 -17.24 -11.13 -9.76
CA ALA A 466 -16.35 -10.75 -8.68
C ALA A 466 -17.05 -10.83 -7.31
N GLU A 467 -16.27 -11.12 -6.27
CA GLU A 467 -16.73 -11.12 -4.87
C GLU A 467 -16.60 -9.75 -4.18
N HIS A 468 -16.33 -8.71 -4.97
CA HIS A 468 -16.20 -7.34 -4.50
C HIS A 468 -16.63 -6.33 -5.57
N ALA A 469 -16.97 -5.12 -5.11
CA ALA A 469 -17.23 -3.95 -5.93
C ALA A 469 -16.59 -2.71 -5.28
N ASP A 470 -16.18 -1.75 -6.10
CA ASP A 470 -15.62 -0.48 -5.65
C ASP A 470 -16.67 0.62 -5.81
N LEU A 471 -17.06 1.24 -4.69
CA LEU A 471 -17.94 2.39 -4.64
C LEU A 471 -17.10 3.67 -4.63
N ILE A 472 -17.08 4.38 -5.75
CA ILE A 472 -16.45 5.70 -5.88
C ILE A 472 -17.46 6.74 -5.41
N LEU A 473 -17.06 7.54 -4.43
CA LEU A 473 -17.94 8.46 -3.74
C LEU A 473 -17.91 9.86 -4.38
N PRO A 474 -18.99 10.63 -4.25
CA PRO A 474 -18.90 12.09 -4.36
C PRO A 474 -17.93 12.66 -3.33
N THR A 475 -17.61 13.94 -3.49
CA THR A 475 -16.91 14.70 -2.47
C THR A 475 -17.67 14.63 -1.14
N ILE A 476 -16.98 14.20 -0.08
CA ILE A 476 -17.53 14.18 1.29
C ILE A 476 -17.06 15.45 2.00
N GLY A 477 -18.00 16.26 2.46
CA GLY A 477 -17.75 17.52 3.15
C GLY A 477 -17.02 17.36 4.48
N ALA A 478 -16.40 18.44 4.97
CA ALA A 478 -15.78 18.48 6.29
C ALA A 478 -16.82 18.19 7.39
N GLY A 479 -16.49 17.32 8.35
CA GLY A 479 -17.41 16.92 9.42
C GLY A 479 -18.64 16.12 8.95
N GLU A 480 -18.74 15.78 7.66
CA GLU A 480 -19.94 15.16 7.10
C GLU A 480 -19.96 13.63 7.32
N SER A 481 -21.15 13.08 7.53
CA SER A 481 -21.38 11.63 7.49
C SER A 481 -22.48 11.30 6.48
N GLN A 482 -22.21 10.38 5.56
CA GLN A 482 -23.15 9.90 4.55
C GLN A 482 -23.33 8.38 4.64
N ASN A 483 -24.52 7.89 4.29
CA ASN A 483 -24.81 6.47 4.14
C ASN A 483 -25.17 6.17 2.68
N PHE A 484 -24.69 5.04 2.17
CA PHE A 484 -24.98 4.53 0.84
C PHE A 484 -25.51 3.10 1.00
N ASP A 485 -26.74 2.87 0.55
CA ASP A 485 -27.30 1.51 0.48
C ASP A 485 -27.05 0.95 -0.92
N LEU A 486 -26.55 -0.28 -0.98
CA LEU A 486 -26.24 -0.98 -2.22
C LEU A 486 -26.97 -2.32 -2.24
N ASP A 487 -27.79 -2.53 -3.27
CA ASP A 487 -28.36 -3.83 -3.59
C ASP A 487 -27.44 -4.57 -4.57
N TYR A 488 -27.30 -5.88 -4.39
CA TYR A 488 -26.43 -6.70 -5.23
C TYR A 488 -27.08 -8.01 -5.66
N GLU A 489 -26.92 -8.35 -6.94
CA GLU A 489 -27.45 -9.57 -7.55
C GLU A 489 -26.37 -10.66 -7.56
N VAL A 490 -26.67 -11.79 -6.93
CA VAL A 490 -25.75 -12.95 -6.87
C VAL A 490 -25.82 -13.73 -8.17
N GLN A 491 -24.67 -14.23 -8.64
CA GLN A 491 -24.64 -15.16 -9.75
C GLN A 491 -25.28 -16.49 -9.33
N GLU A 492 -26.34 -16.91 -10.01
CA GLU A 492 -26.94 -18.23 -9.77
C GLU A 492 -25.88 -19.31 -10.00
N ARG A 493 -25.71 -20.20 -9.02
CA ARG A 493 -24.86 -21.38 -9.21
C ARG A 493 -25.58 -22.28 -10.20
N GLY A 494 -24.97 -22.55 -11.36
CA GLY A 494 -25.45 -23.58 -12.27
C GLY A 494 -25.61 -24.88 -11.50
N THR A 495 -26.83 -25.43 -11.54
CA THR A 495 -27.23 -26.68 -10.88
C THR A 495 -26.39 -27.86 -11.31
#